data_AF-A0A820FF87-F1
#
_entry.id   AF-A0A820FF87-F1
#
_cell.length_a   1.000
_cell.length_b   1.000
_cell.length_c   1.000
_cell.angle_alpha   90.00
_cell.angle_beta   90.00
_cell.angle_gamma   90.00
#
_symmetry.space_group_name_H-M   'P 1'
#
loop_
_entity.id
_entity.type
_entity.pdbx_description
1 polymer ?
#
loop_
_entity_poly.entity_id
_entity_poly.type
_entity_poly.pdbx_seq_one_letter_code
_entity_poly.pdbx_strand_id
1 'polypeptide(L)'
;MFKAALILSRQYNIKIDGEFIGWQAAQTGGNAIGALRSTCQAVITTNVIGIVGPAYSREASIIAAFAHSDNIPATSYAATEPDLSDRNAYPNFYRTVTSDTAVTLPIVKLFTRYNWTSCIIIYQNDEFGSGGTEVISNAFSENNLIISKLVVFDIATQHIRGDLKDILSTTSTRTIIVWADDYHTSLILQIVLN
;
A
#
# COMPACT_ATOMS: atom_id res chain seq x y z
N MET A 1 -10.61 13.78 9.03
CA MET A 1 -9.89 14.82 8.26
C MET A 1 -10.86 15.82 7.61
N PHE A 2 -11.78 15.39 6.73
CA PHE A 2 -12.67 16.32 5.99
C PHE A 2 -13.52 17.27 6.83
N LYS A 3 -14.17 16.80 7.90
CA LYS A 3 -14.98 17.69 8.77
C LYS A 3 -14.19 18.89 9.31
N ALA A 4 -12.91 18.69 9.64
CA ALA A 4 -12.06 19.78 10.12
C ALA A 4 -11.81 20.82 9.02
N ALA A 5 -11.50 20.39 7.79
CA ALA A 5 -11.29 21.30 6.67
C ALA A 5 -12.52 22.17 6.37
N LEU A 6 -13.73 21.59 6.41
CA LEU A 6 -14.98 22.33 6.21
C LEU A 6 -15.23 23.36 7.31
N ILE A 7 -15.01 22.95 8.58
CA ILE A 7 -15.20 23.83 9.74
C ILE A 7 -14.21 24.99 9.67
N LEU A 8 -12.93 24.70 9.42
CA LEU A 8 -11.88 25.72 9.30
C LEU A 8 -12.12 26.65 8.11
N SER A 9 -12.56 26.11 6.97
CA SER A 9 -12.91 26.92 5.79
C SER A 9 -13.99 27.95 6.11
N ARG A 10 -15.03 27.55 6.87
CA ARG A 10 -16.08 28.47 7.30
C ARG A 10 -15.62 29.43 8.40
N GLN A 11 -14.93 28.93 9.41
CA GLN A 11 -14.47 29.71 10.56
C GLN A 11 -13.48 30.81 10.16
N TYR A 12 -12.56 30.49 9.24
CA TYR A 12 -11.51 31.41 8.78
C TYR A 12 -11.81 32.06 7.43
N ASN A 13 -13.03 31.89 6.91
CA ASN A 13 -13.47 32.42 5.61
C ASN A 13 -12.53 32.06 4.43
N ILE A 14 -12.00 30.84 4.43
CA ILE A 14 -11.14 30.32 3.37
C ILE A 14 -12.03 29.84 2.23
N LYS A 15 -11.90 30.48 1.07
CA LYS A 15 -12.69 30.19 -0.13
C LYS A 15 -11.78 29.96 -1.33
N ILE A 16 -12.23 29.12 -2.26
CA ILE A 16 -11.60 28.90 -3.56
C ILE A 16 -12.64 29.24 -4.62
N ASP A 17 -12.28 30.14 -5.53
CA ASP A 17 -13.19 30.68 -6.55
C ASP A 17 -14.51 31.24 -5.98
N GLY A 18 -14.45 31.80 -4.77
CA GLY A 18 -15.61 32.38 -4.08
C GLY A 18 -16.48 31.37 -3.31
N GLU A 19 -16.18 30.07 -3.39
CA GLU A 19 -16.90 29.01 -2.72
C GLU A 19 -16.15 28.46 -1.50
N PHE A 20 -16.90 28.03 -0.48
CA PHE A 20 -16.32 27.30 0.64
C PHE A 20 -15.94 25.89 0.22
N ILE A 21 -14.90 25.35 0.85
CA ILE A 21 -14.46 23.97 0.57
C ILE A 21 -15.59 23.00 0.91
N GLY A 22 -15.88 22.09 -0.02
CA GLY A 22 -16.80 20.97 0.13
C GLY A 22 -16.07 19.63 0.16
N TRP A 23 -16.81 18.52 0.20
CA TRP A 23 -16.25 17.18 0.00
C TRP A 23 -17.27 16.25 -0.65
N GLN A 24 -16.74 15.29 -1.39
CA GLN A 24 -17.42 14.12 -1.91
C GLN A 24 -16.63 12.89 -1.46
N ALA A 25 -17.30 11.78 -1.18
CA ALA A 25 -16.65 10.50 -0.97
C ALA A 25 -17.25 9.42 -1.86
N ALA A 26 -16.41 8.43 -2.16
CA ALA A 26 -16.79 7.20 -2.82
C ALA A 26 -16.22 6.03 -2.03
N GLN A 27 -16.99 4.95 -1.91
CA GLN A 27 -16.49 3.67 -1.42
C GLN A 27 -15.88 2.92 -2.59
N THR A 28 -14.60 2.57 -2.49
CA THR A 28 -13.86 1.92 -3.57
C THR A 28 -13.73 0.41 -3.38
N GLY A 29 -13.87 -0.07 -2.14
CA GLY A 29 -13.78 -1.50 -1.81
C GLY A 29 -12.40 -2.12 -2.10
N GLY A 30 -11.33 -1.32 -2.16
CA GLY A 30 -10.00 -1.77 -2.55
C GLY A 30 -9.85 -2.02 -4.06
N ASN A 31 -10.82 -1.60 -4.89
CA ASN A 31 -10.77 -1.80 -6.33
C ASN A 31 -10.17 -0.56 -7.03
N ALA A 32 -8.95 -0.71 -7.55
CA ALA A 32 -8.21 0.37 -8.22
C ALA A 32 -8.98 1.00 -9.40
N ILE A 33 -9.64 0.19 -10.23
CA ILE A 33 -10.43 0.68 -11.37
C ILE A 33 -11.69 1.41 -10.91
N GLY A 34 -12.35 0.91 -9.86
CA GLY A 34 -13.48 1.57 -9.21
C GLY A 34 -13.08 2.93 -8.62
N ALA A 35 -11.95 2.98 -7.93
CA ALA A 35 -11.39 4.22 -7.38
C ALA A 35 -11.10 5.25 -8.48
N LEU A 36 -10.44 4.83 -9.57
CA LEU A 36 -10.18 5.70 -10.72
C LEU A 36 -11.49 6.21 -11.34
N ARG A 37 -12.45 5.32 -11.60
CA ARG A 37 -13.76 5.69 -12.18
C ARG A 37 -14.48 6.73 -11.33
N SER A 38 -14.55 6.54 -10.02
CA SER A 38 -15.17 7.48 -9.10
C SER A 38 -14.44 8.83 -9.08
N THR A 39 -13.10 8.81 -9.15
CA THR A 39 -12.28 10.02 -9.19
C THR A 39 -12.51 10.80 -10.49
N CYS A 40 -12.46 10.15 -11.65
CA CYS A 40 -12.73 10.79 -12.93
C CYS A 40 -14.14 11.40 -12.96
N GLN A 41 -15.15 10.68 -12.46
CA GLN A 41 -16.52 11.21 -12.38
C GLN A 41 -16.60 12.47 -11.51
N ALA A 42 -15.90 12.50 -10.37
CA ALA A 42 -15.85 13.67 -9.49
C ALA A 42 -15.20 14.87 -10.18
N VAL A 43 -14.05 14.68 -10.83
CA VAL A 43 -13.30 15.72 -11.55
C VAL A 43 -14.10 16.29 -12.72
N ILE A 44 -14.88 15.46 -13.42
CA ILE A 44 -15.71 15.91 -14.56
C ILE A 44 -16.95 16.69 -14.10
N THR A 45 -17.52 16.35 -12.93
CA THR A 45 -18.80 16.94 -12.47
C THR A 45 -18.67 18.08 -11.49
N THR A 46 -17.50 18.25 -10.88
CA THR A 46 -17.25 19.24 -9.83
C THR A 46 -15.83 19.79 -9.94
N ASN A 47 -15.58 20.97 -9.36
CA ASN A 47 -14.24 21.55 -9.30
C ASN A 47 -13.41 20.88 -8.19
N VAL A 48 -12.74 19.76 -8.52
CA VAL A 48 -11.88 19.02 -7.59
C VAL A 48 -10.52 19.70 -7.49
N ILE A 49 -10.22 20.24 -6.31
CA ILE A 49 -8.96 20.94 -6.00
C ILE A 49 -7.93 20.04 -5.29
N GLY A 50 -8.31 18.82 -4.94
CA GLY A 50 -7.44 17.89 -4.21
C GLY A 50 -8.14 16.57 -3.90
N ILE A 51 -7.33 15.53 -3.74
CA ILE A 51 -7.77 14.16 -3.45
C ILE A 51 -7.19 13.73 -2.09
N VAL A 52 -8.03 13.18 -1.21
CA VAL A 52 -7.58 12.56 0.05
C VAL A 52 -7.96 11.08 0.04
N GLY A 53 -6.99 10.24 0.34
CA GLY A 53 -7.02 8.83 -0.02
C GLY A 53 -6.38 8.58 -1.39
N PRO A 54 -6.52 7.37 -1.93
CA PRO A 54 -7.17 6.20 -1.33
C PRO A 54 -6.31 5.51 -0.25
N ALA A 55 -6.85 4.45 0.37
CA ALA A 55 -6.20 3.76 1.48
C ALA A 55 -5.22 2.67 1.01
N TYR A 56 -5.63 1.85 0.05
CA TYR A 56 -4.83 0.73 -0.44
C TYR A 56 -3.79 1.23 -1.44
N SER A 57 -2.55 0.73 -1.36
CA SER A 57 -1.47 1.14 -2.28
C SER A 57 -1.84 0.93 -3.75
N ARG A 58 -2.49 -0.19 -4.09
CA ARG A 58 -3.01 -0.45 -5.46
C ARG A 58 -3.92 0.63 -6.02
N GLU A 59 -4.72 1.24 -5.17
CA GLU A 59 -5.58 2.36 -5.56
C GLU A 59 -4.75 3.65 -5.59
N ALA A 60 -3.85 3.84 -4.64
CA ALA A 60 -3.06 5.06 -4.53
C ALA A 60 -2.14 5.24 -5.73
N SER A 61 -1.56 4.17 -6.27
CA SER A 61 -0.65 4.22 -7.41
C SER A 61 -1.36 4.66 -8.69
N ILE A 62 -2.56 4.14 -8.96
CA ILE A 62 -3.36 4.61 -10.12
C ILE A 62 -3.88 6.03 -9.92
N ILE A 63 -4.30 6.40 -8.70
CA ILE A 63 -4.77 7.75 -8.40
C ILE A 63 -3.62 8.76 -8.43
N ALA A 64 -2.42 8.40 -8.00
CA ALA A 64 -1.23 9.26 -8.05
C ALA A 64 -0.84 9.58 -9.49
N ALA A 65 -0.87 8.58 -10.38
CA ALA A 65 -0.61 8.78 -11.81
C ALA A 65 -1.66 9.71 -12.44
N PHE A 66 -2.95 9.49 -12.16
CA PHE A 66 -4.03 10.35 -12.61
C PHE A 66 -3.89 11.79 -12.08
N ALA A 67 -3.67 11.94 -10.78
CA ALA A 67 -3.56 13.24 -10.12
C ALA A 67 -2.34 14.04 -10.62
N HIS A 68 -1.25 13.36 -10.98
CA HIS A 68 -0.15 13.98 -11.69
C HIS A 68 -0.59 14.53 -13.06
N SER A 69 -1.26 13.70 -13.87
CA SER A 69 -1.74 14.08 -15.21
C SER A 69 -2.67 15.29 -15.21
N ASP A 70 -3.56 15.39 -14.22
CA ASP A 70 -4.55 16.48 -14.11
C ASP A 70 -4.09 17.64 -13.21
N ASN A 71 -2.84 17.61 -12.75
CA ASN A 71 -2.26 18.62 -11.86
C ASN A 71 -3.05 18.83 -10.55
N ILE A 72 -3.60 17.75 -10.00
CA ILE A 72 -4.37 17.74 -8.75
C ILE A 72 -3.46 17.19 -7.64
N PRO A 73 -3.32 17.87 -6.49
CA PRO A 73 -2.61 17.29 -5.35
C PRO A 73 -3.41 16.12 -4.75
N ALA A 74 -2.75 14.99 -4.54
CA ALA A 74 -3.34 13.82 -3.91
C ALA A 74 -2.56 13.43 -2.64
N THR A 75 -3.26 13.08 -1.57
CA THR A 75 -2.63 12.60 -0.34
C THR A 75 -3.27 11.31 0.17
N SER A 76 -2.50 10.23 0.28
CA SER A 76 -2.97 9.01 0.96
C SER A 76 -2.72 9.09 2.47
N TYR A 77 -3.62 8.49 3.24
CA TYR A 77 -3.46 8.34 4.69
C TYR A 77 -2.99 6.95 5.12
N ALA A 78 -2.84 6.01 4.19
CA ALA A 78 -2.54 4.61 4.52
C ALA A 78 -1.66 3.86 3.48
N ALA A 79 -1.46 4.38 2.27
CA ALA A 79 -0.64 3.71 1.25
C ALA A 79 0.86 3.85 1.56
N THR A 80 1.51 2.70 1.77
CA THR A 80 2.91 2.62 2.22
C THR A 80 3.88 2.13 1.14
N GLU A 81 3.38 1.75 -0.05
CA GLU A 81 4.21 1.23 -1.14
C GLU A 81 5.42 2.14 -1.42
N PRO A 82 6.62 1.55 -1.61
CA PRO A 82 7.85 2.30 -1.86
C PRO A 82 7.80 3.25 -3.07
N ASP A 83 7.30 2.78 -4.21
CA ASP A 83 7.33 3.49 -5.50
C ASP A 83 6.59 4.82 -5.50
N LEU A 84 5.56 4.96 -4.65
CA LEU A 84 4.85 6.22 -4.41
C LEU A 84 5.75 7.35 -3.88
N SER A 85 7.00 7.05 -3.52
CA SER A 85 8.01 8.06 -3.13
C SER A 85 8.76 8.66 -4.31
N ASP A 86 8.68 8.08 -5.51
CA ASP A 86 9.36 8.62 -6.69
C ASP A 86 8.72 9.95 -7.10
N ARG A 87 9.49 11.03 -6.93
CA ARG A 87 9.04 12.40 -7.23
C ARG A 87 9.04 12.72 -8.73
N ASN A 88 9.72 11.94 -9.55
CA ASN A 88 9.65 12.06 -11.00
C ASN A 88 8.36 11.42 -11.53
N ALA A 89 7.98 10.26 -10.99
CA ALA A 89 6.74 9.58 -11.37
C ALA A 89 5.49 10.20 -10.74
N TYR A 90 5.58 10.63 -9.47
CA TYR A 90 4.44 11.08 -8.66
C TYR A 90 4.67 12.45 -7.99
N PRO A 91 4.93 13.54 -8.75
CA PRO A 91 5.23 14.86 -8.19
C PRO A 91 4.06 15.49 -7.41
N ASN A 92 2.81 15.08 -7.68
CA ASN A 92 1.62 15.61 -7.01
C ASN A 92 1.09 14.71 -5.90
N PHE A 93 1.76 13.59 -5.63
CA PHE A 93 1.36 12.66 -4.57
C PHE A 93 2.07 12.95 -3.25
N TYR A 94 1.34 12.79 -2.16
CA TYR A 94 1.81 12.91 -0.79
C TYR A 94 1.22 11.79 0.06
N ARG A 95 1.78 11.58 1.25
CA ARG A 95 1.18 10.67 2.24
C ARG A 95 1.51 11.09 3.66
N THR A 96 0.62 10.73 4.59
CA THR A 96 0.80 11.00 6.02
C THR A 96 1.45 9.84 6.78
N VAL A 97 1.68 8.71 6.11
CA VAL A 97 2.33 7.51 6.66
C VAL A 97 3.69 7.30 6.02
N THR A 98 4.57 6.60 6.74
CA THR A 98 5.92 6.27 6.26
C THR A 98 5.87 5.22 5.15
N SER A 99 6.87 5.23 4.27
CA SER A 99 7.10 4.17 3.29
C SER A 99 7.49 2.84 3.95
N ASP A 100 7.15 1.73 3.31
CA ASP A 100 7.62 0.38 3.68
C ASP A 100 9.14 0.22 3.64
N THR A 101 9.87 1.09 2.93
CA THR A 101 11.34 1.16 3.02
C THR A 101 11.82 1.30 4.47
N ALA A 102 11.06 1.99 5.33
CA ALA A 102 11.41 2.22 6.73
C ALA A 102 11.39 0.93 7.59
N VAL A 103 10.69 -0.13 7.17
CA VAL A 103 10.60 -1.38 7.96
C VAL A 103 11.76 -2.35 7.71
N THR A 104 12.51 -2.15 6.62
CA THR A 104 13.62 -3.03 6.21
C THR A 104 14.69 -3.17 7.29
N LEU A 105 15.17 -2.03 7.83
CA LEU A 105 16.19 -2.00 8.88
C LEU A 105 15.74 -2.69 10.17
N PRO A 106 14.54 -2.42 10.72
CA PRO A 106 14.00 -3.20 11.83
C PRO A 106 13.98 -4.72 11.59
N ILE A 107 13.54 -5.18 10.42
CA ILE A 107 13.48 -6.62 10.09
C ILE A 107 14.89 -7.21 10.06
N VAL A 108 15.85 -6.57 9.39
CA VAL A 108 17.25 -7.04 9.37
C VAL A 108 17.82 -7.13 10.78
N LYS A 109 17.61 -6.10 11.61
CA LYS A 109 18.08 -6.11 13.01
C LYS A 109 17.47 -7.24 13.82
N LEU A 110 16.20 -7.59 13.58
CA LEU A 110 15.55 -8.73 14.22
C LEU A 110 16.27 -10.03 13.85
N PHE A 111 16.57 -10.25 12.57
CA PHE A 111 17.29 -11.44 12.09
C PHE A 111 18.68 -11.54 12.72
N THR A 112 19.44 -10.43 12.73
CA THR A 112 20.76 -10.38 13.39
C THR A 112 20.66 -10.69 14.88
N ARG A 113 19.68 -10.11 15.59
CA ARG A 113 19.52 -10.26 17.05
C ARG A 113 19.25 -11.71 17.49
N TYR A 114 18.60 -12.49 16.64
CA TYR A 114 18.22 -13.88 16.91
C TYR A 114 19.03 -14.91 16.11
N ASN A 115 20.07 -14.47 15.39
CA ASN A 115 20.89 -15.32 14.51
C ASN A 115 20.05 -16.10 13.48
N TRP A 116 18.97 -15.51 12.97
CA TRP A 116 18.23 -16.05 11.84
C TRP A 116 18.93 -15.68 10.54
N THR A 117 19.13 -16.66 9.66
CA THR A 117 19.85 -16.47 8.40
C THR A 117 18.95 -16.58 7.18
N SER A 118 17.74 -17.15 7.33
CA SER A 118 16.82 -17.34 6.21
C SER A 118 15.36 -17.14 6.59
N CYS A 119 14.55 -16.75 5.61
CA CYS A 119 13.09 -16.67 5.73
C CYS A 119 12.36 -17.15 4.48
N ILE A 120 11.06 -17.40 4.65
CA ILE A 120 10.08 -17.47 3.57
C ILE A 120 9.25 -16.18 3.66
N ILE A 121 8.95 -15.55 2.53
CA ILE A 121 8.01 -14.42 2.50
C ILE A 121 6.73 -14.86 1.81
N ILE A 122 5.60 -14.73 2.51
CA ILE A 122 4.26 -14.85 1.93
C ILE A 122 3.74 -13.43 1.73
N TYR A 123 3.43 -13.03 0.51
CA TYR A 123 2.98 -11.68 0.21
C TYR A 123 1.76 -11.66 -0.70
N GLN A 124 0.91 -10.66 -0.54
CA GLN A 124 -0.25 -10.47 -1.41
C GLN A 124 0.17 -9.93 -2.79
N ASN A 125 -0.52 -10.30 -3.87
CA ASN A 125 -0.15 -9.95 -5.24
C ASN A 125 -0.68 -8.58 -5.72
N ASP A 126 -0.43 -7.53 -4.94
CA ASP A 126 -0.66 -6.14 -5.35
C ASP A 126 0.57 -5.27 -5.14
N GLU A 127 0.43 -3.98 -5.41
CA GLU A 127 1.39 -2.90 -5.22
C GLU A 127 1.97 -2.86 -3.79
N PHE A 128 1.13 -3.00 -2.76
CA PHE A 128 1.61 -3.04 -1.37
C PHE A 128 2.46 -4.29 -1.12
N GLY A 129 1.96 -5.45 -1.55
CA GLY A 129 2.62 -6.72 -1.30
C GLY A 129 3.93 -6.87 -2.04
N SER A 130 3.93 -6.54 -3.34
CA SER A 130 5.10 -6.63 -4.21
C SER A 130 6.18 -5.62 -3.82
N GLY A 131 5.81 -4.34 -3.65
CA GLY A 131 6.77 -3.29 -3.32
C GLY A 131 7.44 -3.50 -1.95
N GLY A 132 6.67 -3.90 -0.93
CA GLY A 132 7.25 -4.23 0.38
C GLY A 132 8.17 -5.45 0.33
N THR A 133 7.80 -6.49 -0.43
CA THR A 133 8.64 -7.67 -0.63
C THR A 133 9.96 -7.34 -1.32
N GLU A 134 9.93 -6.44 -2.31
CA GLU A 134 11.13 -6.00 -3.02
C GLU A 134 12.12 -5.29 -2.08
N VAL A 135 11.67 -4.30 -1.30
CA VAL A 135 12.57 -3.58 -0.39
C VAL A 135 13.12 -4.47 0.72
N ILE A 136 12.35 -5.44 1.20
CA ILE A 136 12.85 -6.45 2.13
C ILE A 136 13.88 -7.35 1.45
N SER A 137 13.64 -7.78 0.21
CA SER A 137 14.56 -8.63 -0.55
C SER A 137 15.91 -7.95 -0.79
N ASN A 138 15.90 -6.66 -1.14
CA ASN A 138 17.11 -5.87 -1.31
C ASN A 138 17.89 -5.76 0.00
N ALA A 139 17.21 -5.41 1.09
CA ALA A 139 17.83 -5.33 2.42
C ALA A 139 18.40 -6.67 2.90
N PHE A 140 17.75 -7.79 2.59
CA PHE A 140 18.26 -9.11 2.91
C PHE A 140 19.54 -9.42 2.13
N SER A 141 19.55 -9.13 0.82
CA SER A 141 20.72 -9.29 -0.04
C SER A 141 21.92 -8.48 0.46
N GLU A 142 21.70 -7.23 0.87
CA GLU A 142 22.76 -6.35 1.41
C GLU A 142 23.34 -6.83 2.75
N ASN A 143 22.59 -7.65 3.49
CA ASN A 143 22.96 -8.09 4.85
C ASN A 143 23.28 -9.59 4.92
N ASN A 144 23.51 -10.26 3.77
CA ASN A 144 23.78 -11.70 3.68
C ASN A 144 22.69 -12.58 4.32
N LEU A 145 21.43 -12.14 4.25
CA LEU A 145 20.26 -12.92 4.67
C LEU A 145 19.60 -13.55 3.43
N ILE A 146 18.96 -14.70 3.61
CA ILE A 146 18.45 -15.53 2.51
C ILE A 146 16.93 -15.53 2.51
N ILE A 147 16.32 -15.18 1.38
CA ILE A 147 14.90 -15.51 1.13
C ILE A 147 14.87 -16.87 0.43
N SER A 148 14.51 -17.92 1.17
CA SER A 148 14.47 -19.28 0.65
C SER A 148 13.33 -19.49 -0.35
N LYS A 149 12.22 -18.78 -0.14
CA LYS A 149 11.05 -18.85 -1.02
C LYS A 149 10.23 -17.57 -0.93
N LEU A 150 9.72 -17.16 -2.08
CA LEU A 150 8.65 -16.18 -2.22
C LEU A 150 7.35 -16.93 -2.53
N VAL A 151 6.31 -16.67 -1.75
CA VAL A 151 5.00 -17.32 -1.85
C VAL A 151 3.96 -16.24 -2.09
N VAL A 152 3.20 -16.40 -3.17
CA VAL A 152 2.21 -15.42 -3.58
C VAL A 152 0.84 -15.80 -3.02
N PHE A 153 0.22 -14.88 -2.30
CA PHE A 153 -1.20 -14.92 -2.00
C PHE A 153 -1.96 -14.11 -3.06
N ASP A 154 -2.86 -14.77 -3.77
CA ASP A 154 -3.66 -14.14 -4.81
C ASP A 154 -4.92 -13.51 -4.19
N ILE A 155 -4.97 -12.17 -4.15
CA ILE A 155 -6.08 -11.44 -3.52
C ILE A 155 -7.39 -11.58 -4.28
N ALA A 156 -7.36 -11.90 -5.58
CA ALA A 156 -8.55 -12.04 -6.40
C ALA A 156 -9.22 -13.40 -6.16
N THR A 157 -8.41 -14.46 -6.08
CA THR A 157 -8.92 -15.81 -5.79
C THR A 157 -8.97 -16.12 -4.29
N GLN A 158 -8.29 -15.34 -3.46
CA GLN A 158 -8.08 -15.57 -2.01
C GLN A 158 -7.35 -16.88 -1.70
N HIS A 159 -6.43 -17.31 -2.57
CA HIS A 159 -5.67 -18.53 -2.40
C HIS A 159 -4.16 -18.28 -2.46
N ILE A 160 -3.40 -19.12 -1.76
CA ILE A 160 -1.96 -19.22 -1.96
C ILE A 160 -1.71 -19.90 -3.30
N ARG A 161 -0.84 -19.32 -4.13
CA ARG A 161 -0.44 -19.92 -5.40
C ARG A 161 0.52 -21.09 -5.14
N GLY A 162 0.16 -22.26 -5.67
CA GLY A 162 0.90 -23.51 -5.46
C GLY A 162 0.50 -24.23 -4.17
N ASP A 163 1.18 -25.32 -3.86
CA ASP A 163 0.94 -26.08 -2.63
C ASP A 163 1.84 -25.57 -1.49
N LEU A 164 1.22 -24.96 -0.48
CA LEU A 164 1.94 -24.43 0.68
C LEU A 164 2.66 -25.54 1.46
N LYS A 165 2.09 -26.75 1.59
CA LYS A 165 2.72 -27.85 2.33
C LYS A 165 3.98 -28.32 1.63
N ASP A 166 3.95 -28.41 0.31
CA ASP A 166 5.14 -28.73 -0.49
C ASP A 166 6.18 -27.61 -0.39
N ILE A 167 5.75 -26.35 -0.43
CA ILE A 167 6.65 -25.20 -0.27
C ILE A 167 7.33 -25.20 1.10
N LEU A 168 6.59 -25.49 2.17
CA LEU A 168 7.12 -25.49 3.53
C LEU A 168 7.98 -26.73 3.82
N SER A 169 7.69 -27.89 3.21
CA SER A 169 8.44 -29.13 3.43
C SER A 169 9.76 -29.19 2.67
N THR A 170 9.91 -28.43 1.58
CA THR A 170 11.12 -28.40 0.74
C THR A 170 12.25 -27.54 1.30
N THR A 171 12.04 -26.85 2.42
CA THR A 171 13.03 -25.95 3.03
C THR A 171 13.24 -26.23 4.53
N SER A 172 14.47 -26.05 5.00
CA SER A 172 14.81 -26.08 6.43
C SER A 172 14.47 -24.78 7.16
N THR A 173 14.06 -23.74 6.43
CA THR A 173 13.69 -22.44 6.99
C THR A 173 12.46 -22.55 7.88
N ARG A 174 12.50 -21.91 9.06
CA ARG A 174 11.42 -21.90 10.06
C ARG A 174 10.90 -20.50 10.38
N THR A 175 11.50 -19.48 9.78
CA THR A 175 11.06 -18.09 9.91
C THR A 175 10.23 -17.71 8.69
N ILE A 176 9.02 -17.20 8.93
CA ILE A 176 8.10 -16.77 7.88
C ILE A 176 7.77 -15.30 8.13
N ILE A 177 7.91 -14.49 7.09
CA ILE A 177 7.40 -13.12 7.05
C ILE A 177 6.10 -13.16 6.25
N VAL A 178 5.01 -12.70 6.85
CA VAL A 178 3.73 -12.49 6.15
C VAL A 178 3.61 -11.00 5.86
N TRP A 179 3.51 -10.65 4.59
CA TRP A 179 3.47 -9.29 4.09
C TRP A 179 2.17 -9.06 3.29
N ALA A 180 1.10 -8.80 4.02
CA ALA A 180 -0.24 -8.58 3.48
C ALA A 180 -1.02 -7.62 4.39
N ASP A 181 -2.13 -7.07 3.90
CA ASP A 181 -3.02 -6.27 4.75
C ASP A 181 -3.71 -7.13 5.85
N ASP A 182 -4.47 -6.50 6.75
CA ASP A 182 -5.05 -7.19 7.91
C ASP A 182 -6.03 -8.32 7.52
N TYR A 183 -6.82 -8.06 6.49
CA TYR A 183 -7.83 -8.95 5.95
C TYR A 183 -7.16 -10.17 5.29
N HIS A 184 -6.23 -9.94 4.37
CA HIS A 184 -5.53 -11.04 3.69
C HIS A 184 -4.60 -11.80 4.64
N THR A 185 -3.96 -11.13 5.62
CA THR A 185 -3.19 -11.81 6.67
C THR A 185 -4.07 -12.81 7.44
N SER A 186 -5.29 -12.41 7.80
CA SER A 186 -6.23 -13.30 8.49
C SER A 186 -6.58 -14.53 7.66
N LEU A 187 -6.80 -14.36 6.35
CA LEU A 187 -7.07 -15.47 5.43
C LEU A 187 -5.84 -16.38 5.25
N ILE A 188 -4.65 -15.81 5.07
CA ILE A 188 -3.40 -16.58 4.97
C ILE A 188 -3.21 -17.44 6.21
N LEU A 189 -3.39 -16.89 7.41
CA LEU A 189 -3.25 -17.64 8.66
C LEU A 189 -4.28 -18.77 8.78
N GLN A 190 -5.52 -18.56 8.33
CA GLN A 190 -6.53 -19.61 8.29
C GLN A 190 -6.13 -20.75 7.33
N ILE A 191 -5.53 -20.43 6.19
CA ILE A 191 -5.06 -21.45 5.23
C ILE A 191 -3.85 -22.22 5.79
N VAL A 192 -2.95 -21.53 6.51
CA VAL A 192 -1.70 -22.12 7.02
C VAL A 192 -1.94 -23.01 8.25
N LEU A 193 -2.91 -22.65 9.10
CA LEU A 193 -3.15 -23.31 10.38
C LEU A 193 -4.16 -24.47 10.32
N ASN A 194 -4.83 -24.66 9.19
CA ASN A 194 -5.76 -25.77 8.95
C ASN A 194 -5.12 -26.87 8.09
#